data_AF-A0A960BT65-F1
#
_entry.id   AF-A0A960BT65-F1
#
_cell.length_a   1.000
_cell.length_b   1.000
_cell.length_c   1.000
_cell.angle_alpha   90.00
_cell.angle_beta   90.00
_cell.angle_gamma   90.00
#
_symmetry.space_group_name_H-M   'P 1'
#
loop_
_entity.id
_entity.type
_entity.pdbx_description
1 polymer ?
#
loop_
_entity_poly.entity_id
_entity_poly.type
_entity_poly.pdbx_seq_one_letter_code
_entity_poly.pdbx_strand_id
1 'polypeptide(L)'
;MAKKKVAAIVKIQIPAGKATPAPPVGTALGPHGVAIMDFVKQYNAATEAQAGTIIPVEITIFEDRTFSFILKTPPTPVLLREKAKIAKGSSTPGKASAGTIGEAEIEEI
;
A
#
# COMPACT_ATOMS: atom_id res chain seq x y z
N MET A 1 -20.19 20.45 -4.67
CA MET A 1 -19.65 19.07 -4.74
C MET A 1 -20.30 18.27 -3.62
N ALA A 2 -21.19 17.33 -3.93
CA ALA A 2 -22.02 16.63 -2.95
C ALA A 2 -21.13 15.86 -1.95
N LYS A 3 -21.20 16.21 -0.66
CA LYS A 3 -20.56 15.49 0.44
C LYS A 3 -21.23 14.11 0.56
N LYS A 4 -20.79 13.13 -0.22
CA LYS A 4 -21.14 11.73 0.02
C LYS A 4 -20.76 11.41 1.46
N LYS A 5 -21.72 10.95 2.27
CA LYS A 5 -21.47 10.58 3.65
C LYS A 5 -20.53 9.38 3.69
N VAL A 6 -19.43 9.52 4.40
CA VAL A 6 -18.45 8.46 4.61
C VAL A 6 -19.00 7.52 5.67
N ALA A 7 -19.17 6.25 5.31
CA ALA A 7 -19.60 5.19 6.21
C ALA A 7 -18.41 4.64 7.02
N ALA A 8 -17.27 4.42 6.36
CA ALA A 8 -16.06 3.90 6.99
C ALA A 8 -14.80 4.28 6.20
N ILE A 9 -13.66 4.34 6.87
CA ILE A 9 -12.34 4.49 6.25
C ILE A 9 -11.50 3.29 6.70
N VAL A 10 -11.04 2.50 5.74
CA VAL A 10 -10.25 1.29 5.97
C VAL A 10 -8.86 1.48 5.39
N LYS A 11 -7.82 1.19 6.18
CA LYS A 11 -6.42 1.29 5.76
C LYS A 11 -5.83 -0.11 5.70
N ILE A 12 -5.34 -0.51 4.53
CA ILE A 12 -4.78 -1.84 4.30
C ILE A 12 -3.40 -1.69 3.67
N GLN A 13 -2.49 -2.60 3.98
CA GLN A 13 -1.21 -2.73 3.30
C GLN A 13 -1.25 -3.98 2.44
N ILE A 14 -1.06 -3.81 1.13
CA ILE A 14 -1.15 -4.90 0.16
C ILE A 14 0.10 -4.85 -0.72
N PRO A 15 0.66 -6.00 -1.12
CA PRO A 15 1.71 -6.03 -2.14
C PRO A 15 1.15 -5.58 -3.50
N ALA A 16 1.86 -4.67 -4.15
CA ALA A 16 1.57 -4.15 -5.48
C ALA A 16 1.42 -5.28 -6.51
N GLY A 17 0.37 -5.22 -7.33
CA GLY A 17 0.07 -6.21 -8.37
C GLY A 17 -0.30 -7.62 -7.86
N LYS A 18 -0.35 -7.83 -6.53
CA LYS A 18 -0.64 -9.13 -5.89
C LYS A 18 -1.81 -9.06 -4.91
N ALA A 19 -2.73 -8.10 -5.08
CA ALA A 19 -3.95 -8.09 -4.29
C ALA A 19 -4.78 -9.33 -4.58
N THR A 20 -5.28 -9.97 -3.52
CA THR A 20 -6.20 -11.12 -3.59
C THR A 20 -7.35 -10.89 -2.62
N PRO A 21 -8.54 -11.48 -2.87
CA PRO A 21 -9.69 -11.40 -1.96
C PRO A 21 -9.48 -12.14 -0.62
N ALA A 22 -8.26 -12.63 -0.37
CA ALA A 22 -7.87 -13.41 0.79
C ALA A 22 -7.87 -12.57 2.10
N PRO A 23 -7.57 -13.18 3.26
CA PRO A 23 -7.81 -12.64 4.60
C PRO A 23 -7.28 -11.23 4.97
N PRO A 24 -6.37 -10.53 4.28
CA PRO A 24 -6.15 -9.09 4.59
C PRO A 24 -7.17 -8.16 3.93
N VAL A 25 -7.64 -8.46 2.72
CA VAL A 25 -8.57 -7.60 1.96
C VAL A 25 -10.02 -8.01 2.23
N GLY A 26 -10.28 -9.32 2.20
CA GLY A 26 -11.63 -9.86 2.40
C GLY A 26 -12.18 -9.61 3.80
N THR A 27 -11.35 -9.70 4.85
CA THR A 27 -11.79 -9.42 6.23
C THR A 27 -12.00 -7.93 6.47
N ALA A 28 -11.19 -7.07 5.84
CA ALA A 28 -11.23 -5.63 6.03
C ALA A 28 -12.35 -4.95 5.23
N LEU A 29 -12.69 -5.46 4.04
CA LEU A 29 -13.73 -4.88 3.17
C LEU A 29 -15.05 -5.64 3.16
N GLY A 30 -15.04 -6.94 3.48
CA GLY A 30 -16.22 -7.80 3.50
C GLY A 30 -17.36 -7.30 4.38
N PRO A 31 -17.11 -6.87 5.64
CA PRO A 31 -18.15 -6.37 6.54
C PRO A 31 -18.88 -5.11 6.02
N HIS A 32 -18.24 -4.37 5.11
CA HIS A 32 -18.76 -3.12 4.58
C HIS A 32 -19.52 -3.28 3.25
N GLY A 33 -19.66 -4.52 2.74
CA GLY A 33 -20.45 -4.81 1.54
C GLY A 33 -19.87 -4.21 0.25
N VAL A 34 -18.55 -3.98 0.21
CA VAL A 34 -17.84 -3.43 -0.95
C VAL A 34 -17.54 -4.53 -1.96
N ALA A 35 -17.52 -4.20 -3.25
CA ALA A 35 -17.10 -5.11 -4.32
C ALA A 35 -15.59 -5.41 -4.24
N ILE A 36 -15.21 -6.42 -3.45
CA ILE A 36 -13.80 -6.82 -3.22
C ILE A 36 -13.09 -7.13 -4.54
N MET A 37 -13.76 -7.82 -5.48
CA MET A 37 -13.17 -8.19 -6.76
C MET A 37 -12.85 -6.98 -7.64
N ASP A 38 -13.70 -5.96 -7.63
CA ASP A 38 -13.47 -4.72 -8.38
C ASP A 38 -12.32 -3.93 -7.76
N PHE A 39 -12.26 -3.86 -6.43
CA PHE A 39 -11.13 -3.27 -5.73
C PHE A 39 -9.82 -3.98 -6.08
N VAL A 40 -9.78 -5.33 -6.04
CA VAL A 40 -8.57 -6.11 -6.37
C VAL A 40 -8.10 -5.84 -7.81
N LYS A 41 -9.02 -5.77 -8.78
CA LYS A 41 -8.67 -5.46 -10.17
C LYS A 41 -8.14 -4.04 -10.34
N GLN A 42 -8.84 -3.04 -9.78
CA GLN A 42 -8.45 -1.63 -9.87
C GLN A 42 -7.12 -1.38 -9.16
N TYR A 43 -6.93 -1.99 -7.99
CA TYR A 43 -5.67 -1.91 -7.25
C TYR A 43 -4.53 -2.55 -8.03
N ASN A 44 -4.70 -3.76 -8.56
CA ASN A 44 -3.63 -4.43 -9.31
C ASN A 44 -3.26 -3.65 -10.57
N ALA A 45 -4.23 -3.11 -11.31
CA ALA A 45 -3.96 -2.27 -12.48
C ALA A 45 -3.22 -0.97 -12.13
N ALA A 46 -3.63 -0.30 -11.05
CA ALA A 46 -3.00 0.95 -10.62
C ALA A 46 -1.63 0.75 -9.96
N THR A 47 -1.36 -0.44 -9.42
CA THR A 47 -0.10 -0.78 -8.74
C THR A 47 0.82 -1.66 -9.59
N GLU A 48 0.44 -1.97 -10.84
CA GLU A 48 1.22 -2.81 -11.75
C GLU A 48 2.62 -2.22 -12.00
N ALA A 49 2.71 -0.90 -12.13
CA ALA A 49 3.97 -0.18 -12.32
C ALA A 49 4.92 -0.24 -11.10
N GLN A 50 4.40 -0.61 -9.93
CA GLN A 50 5.14 -0.67 -8.66
C GLN A 50 5.22 -2.11 -8.12
N ALA A 51 5.01 -3.10 -9.00
CA ALA A 51 5.01 -4.51 -8.67
C ALA A 51 6.28 -4.92 -7.90
N GLY A 52 6.09 -5.50 -6.71
CA GLY A 52 7.19 -5.90 -5.83
C GLY A 52 7.29 -5.10 -4.53
N THR A 53 6.66 -3.92 -4.45
CA THR A 53 6.61 -3.10 -3.23
C THR A 53 5.29 -3.27 -2.48
N ILE A 54 5.29 -2.97 -1.17
CA ILE A 54 4.05 -2.94 -0.36
C ILE A 54 3.49 -1.53 -0.45
N ILE A 55 2.27 -1.38 -0.97
CA ILE A 55 1.62 -0.08 -1.13
C ILE A 55 0.46 0.03 -0.14
N PRO A 56 0.52 0.96 0.82
CA PRO A 56 -0.60 1.25 1.69
C PRO A 56 -1.72 1.92 0.88
N VAL A 57 -2.94 1.47 1.11
CA VAL A 57 -4.14 2.00 0.46
C VAL A 57 -5.16 2.41 1.51
N GLU A 58 -5.73 3.59 1.31
CA GLU A 58 -6.81 4.12 2.13
C GLU A 58 -8.10 4.06 1.35
N ILE A 59 -9.05 3.25 1.83
CA ILE A 59 -10.31 2.96 1.17
C ILE A 59 -11.41 3.67 1.96
N THR A 60 -11.98 4.69 1.33
CA THR A 60 -13.14 5.42 1.82
C THR A 60 -14.40 4.75 1.29
N ILE A 61 -15.25 4.28 2.20
CA ILE A 61 -16.50 3.62 1.89
C ILE A 61 -17.63 4.60 2.19
N PHE A 62 -18.54 4.76 1.24
CA PHE A 62 -19.68 5.66 1.33
C PHE A 62 -20.96 4.88 1.69
N GLU A 63 -21.97 5.56 2.22
CA GLU A 63 -23.27 4.93 2.60
C GLU A 63 -24.01 4.28 1.41
N ASP A 64 -23.74 4.75 0.18
CA ASP A 64 -24.31 4.21 -1.06
C ASP A 64 -23.61 2.91 -1.53
N ARG A 65 -22.76 2.31 -0.68
CA ARG A 65 -21.92 1.14 -0.97
C ARG A 65 -20.88 1.38 -2.07
N THR A 66 -20.69 2.63 -2.49
CA THR A 66 -19.56 2.99 -3.35
C THR A 66 -18.29 3.11 -2.51
N PHE A 67 -17.15 2.87 -3.15
CA PHE A 67 -15.84 3.02 -2.53
C PHE A 67 -14.96 3.93 -3.38
N SER A 68 -14.09 4.66 -2.72
CA SER A 68 -12.97 5.37 -3.33
C SER A 68 -11.72 4.94 -2.60
N PHE A 69 -10.64 4.71 -3.34
CA PHE A 69 -9.37 4.36 -2.73
C PHE A 69 -8.28 5.31 -3.19
N ILE A 70 -7.36 5.60 -2.28
CA ILE A 70 -6.18 6.42 -2.55
C ILE A 70 -4.97 5.54 -2.27
N LEU A 71 -4.16 5.33 -3.31
CA LEU A 71 -2.85 4.72 -3.18
C LEU A 71 -1.92 5.73 -2.52
N LYS A 72 -1.31 5.34 -1.41
CA LYS A 72 -0.25 6.13 -0.80
C LYS A 72 1.09 5.69 -1.35
N THR A 73 2.10 6.55 -1.19
CA THR A 73 3.47 6.20 -1.53
C THR A 73 3.90 4.96 -0.71
N PRO A 74 4.60 3.99 -1.33
CA PRO A 74 5.15 2.87 -0.60
C PRO A 74 6.06 3.35 0.56
N PRO A 75 6.18 2.58 1.65
CA PRO A 75 6.95 3.01 2.80
C PRO A 75 8.41 3.23 2.40
N THR A 76 8.95 4.40 2.74
CA THR A 76 10.36 4.75 2.54
C THR A 76 11.34 3.66 3.00
N PRO A 77 11.11 2.91 4.11
CA PRO A 77 12.00 1.82 4.50
C PRO A 77 12.07 0.66 3.50
N VAL A 78 11.02 0.43 2.71
CA VAL A 78 10.99 -0.61 1.67
C VAL A 78 11.80 -0.12 0.47
N LEU A 79 11.58 1.11 0.02
CA LEU A 79 12.32 1.74 -1.08
C LEU A 79 13.83 1.83 -0.78
N LEU A 80 14.18 2.25 0.44
CA LEU A 80 15.57 2.32 0.90
C LEU A 80 16.23 0.93 0.95
N ARG A 81 15.50 -0.11 1.38
CA ARG A 81 16.03 -1.48 1.41
C ARG A 81 16.25 -2.05 0.01
N GLU A 82 15.36 -1.73 -0.92
CA GLU A 82 15.45 -2.18 -2.32
C GLU A 82 16.65 -1.52 -3.03
N LYS A 83 16.80 -0.20 -2.89
CA LYS A 83 17.96 0.54 -3.44
C LYS A 83 19.28 0.12 -2.78
N ALA A 84 19.29 -0.04 -1.46
CA ALA A 84 20.46 -0.56 -0.73
C ALA A 84 20.74 -2.05 -0.98
N LYS A 85 19.85 -2.79 -1.67
CA LYS A 85 19.92 -4.24 -1.90
C LYS A 85 20.07 -5.07 -0.62
N ILE A 86 19.46 -4.61 0.49
CA ILE A 86 19.51 -5.28 1.80
C ILE A 86 18.17 -5.92 2.17
N ALA A 87 18.19 -7.18 2.61
CA ALA A 87 16.97 -7.89 3.03
C ALA A 87 16.49 -7.49 4.44
N LYS A 88 17.42 -7.09 5.32
CA LYS A 88 17.14 -6.63 6.69
C LYS A 88 17.94 -5.35 6.98
N GLY A 89 17.30 -4.41 7.66
CA GLY A 89 17.98 -3.25 8.22
C GLY A 89 18.83 -3.63 9.44
N SER A 90 19.59 -2.66 9.96
CA SER A 90 20.45 -2.88 11.12
C SER A 90 19.62 -3.16 12.36
N SER A 91 19.96 -4.22 13.09
CA SER A 91 19.37 -4.52 14.40
C SER A 91 19.79 -3.52 15.49
N THR A 92 20.81 -2.69 15.23
CA THR A 92 21.28 -1.62 16.12
C THR A 92 21.42 -0.30 15.34
N PRO A 93 20.31 0.44 15.15
CA PRO A 93 20.33 1.72 14.46
C PRO A 93 21.32 2.69 15.14
N GLY A 94 22.19 3.33 14.36
CA GLY A 94 23.18 4.31 14.85
C GLY A 94 24.53 3.74 15.32
N LYS A 95 24.66 2.42 15.52
CA LYS A 95 25.95 1.76 15.86
C LYS A 95 26.50 0.88 14.73
N ALA A 96 25.62 0.16 14.03
CA ALA A 96 26.00 -0.63 12.87
C ALA A 96 25.22 -0.13 11.65
N SER A 97 25.92 0.16 10.56
CA SER A 97 25.28 0.44 9.27
C SER A 97 24.92 -0.87 8.59
N ALA A 98 23.72 -0.95 8.02
CA ALA A 98 23.29 -2.12 7.25
C ALA A 98 23.66 -2.02 5.76
N GLY A 99 23.98 -0.82 5.28
CA GLY A 99 24.32 -0.57 3.88
C GLY A 99 24.57 0.92 3.64
N THR A 100 25.04 1.24 2.44
CA THR A 100 25.28 2.61 1.98
C THR A 100 24.42 2.85 0.74
N ILE A 101 23.78 4.02 0.68
CA ILE A 101 22.95 4.45 -0.46
C ILE A 101 23.60 5.74 -0.98
N GLY A 102 23.71 5.88 -2.31
CA GLY A 102 24.22 7.11 -2.91
C GLY A 102 23.21 8.25 -2.86
N GLU A 103 23.65 9.52 -2.84
CA GLU A 103 22.75 10.68 -2.88
C GLU A 103 21.78 10.64 -4.07
N ALA A 104 22.23 10.18 -5.24
CA ALA A 104 21.39 10.03 -6.42
C ALA A 104 20.23 9.03 -6.23
N GLU A 105 20.43 7.99 -5.41
CA GLU A 105 19.37 7.03 -5.10
C GLU A 105 18.41 7.57 -4.03
N ILE A 106 18.84 8.55 -3.23
CA ILE A 106 17.99 9.24 -2.25
C ILE A 106 17.07 10.25 -2.95
N GLU A 107 17.55 10.96 -3.98
CA GLU A 107 16.74 11.89 -4.76
C GLU A 107 15.63 11.20 -5.57
N GLU A 108 15.79 9.90 -5.88
CA GLU A 108 14.79 9.10 -6.59
C GLU A 108 13.70 8.50 -5.67
N ILE A 109 13.84 8.57 -4.34
CA ILE A 109 12.92 7.97 -3.34
C ILE A 109 11.96 9.01 -2.78
#